data_AF-A0A653VIU6-F1
#
_entry.id   AF-A0A653VIU6-F1
#
_cell.length_a   1.000
_cell.length_b   1.000
_cell.length_c   1.000
_cell.angle_alpha   90.00
_cell.angle_beta   90.00
_cell.angle_gamma   90.00
#
_symmetry.space_group_name_H-M   'P 1'
#
loop_
_entity.id
_entity.type
_entity.pdbx_description
1 polymer ?
#
loop_
_entity_poly.entity_id
_entity_poly.type
_entity_poly.pdbx_seq_one_letter_code
_entity_poly.pdbx_strand_id
1 'polypeptide(L)'
;MMRSALLGAIITLLSTALHAEPSECYASTFKLRDYSAATETWGEATSFMKITKIDNTKIQFELLQYGGNFHTCTLPGFATKQPDGSFIFKDEASYWSEPGWELYGAPSDGGACGINFKFTEQNVTINAVNSCKGFCGARAAFGGVIKKAQSCSEYSL
;
A
#
# COMPACT_ATOMS: atom_id res chain seq x y z
N MET A 1 -28.66 41.65 39.07
CA MET A 1 -27.65 41.37 38.04
C MET A 1 -27.25 39.91 38.15
N MET A 2 -27.70 39.04 37.26
CA MET A 2 -27.27 37.64 37.23
C MET A 2 -27.02 37.27 35.76
N ARG A 3 -25.74 37.14 35.40
CA ARG A 3 -25.28 36.70 34.09
C ARG A 3 -25.34 35.18 34.06
N SER A 4 -26.31 34.61 33.37
CA SER A 4 -26.25 33.20 32.99
C SER A 4 -25.26 33.06 31.83
N ALA A 5 -24.14 32.40 32.11
CA ALA A 5 -23.13 32.07 31.11
C ALA A 5 -23.63 30.94 30.21
N LEU A 6 -23.55 31.17 28.90
CA LEU A 6 -23.68 30.16 27.86
C LEU A 6 -22.65 29.04 28.10
N LEU A 7 -23.12 27.81 28.28
CA LEU A 7 -22.32 26.60 28.04
C LEU A 7 -22.53 26.20 26.58
N GLY A 8 -21.65 26.69 25.71
CA GLY A 8 -21.52 26.20 24.34
C GLY A 8 -20.89 24.82 24.38
N ALA A 9 -21.67 23.79 24.05
CA ALA A 9 -21.14 22.46 23.78
C ALA A 9 -20.34 22.52 22.47
N ILE A 10 -19.01 22.48 22.59
CA ILE A 10 -18.11 22.27 21.45
C ILE A 10 -18.25 20.80 21.08
N ILE A 11 -19.06 20.51 20.06
CA ILE A 11 -19.07 19.20 19.40
C ILE A 11 -17.82 19.15 18.53
N THR A 12 -16.73 18.60 19.07
CA THR A 12 -15.60 18.17 18.26
C THR A 12 -16.05 16.98 17.43
N LEU A 13 -16.51 17.22 16.19
CA LEU A 13 -16.59 16.17 15.19
C LEU A 13 -15.17 15.68 14.93
N LEU A 14 -14.77 14.60 15.61
CA LEU A 14 -13.65 13.78 15.18
C LEU A 14 -14.06 13.17 13.84
N SER A 15 -13.63 13.80 12.76
CA SER A 15 -13.60 13.22 11.43
C SER A 15 -12.61 12.05 11.43
N THR A 16 -12.98 10.92 12.03
CA THR A 16 -12.28 9.67 11.77
C THR A 16 -12.52 9.38 10.30
N ALA A 17 -11.52 9.61 9.44
CA ALA A 17 -11.54 9.09 8.09
C ALA A 17 -11.82 7.59 8.23
N LEU A 18 -13.04 7.18 7.87
CA LEU A 18 -13.49 5.81 8.12
C LEU A 18 -12.77 4.94 7.10
N HIS A 19 -11.65 4.36 7.51
CA HIS A 19 -10.97 3.36 6.71
C HIS A 19 -11.91 2.17 6.55
N ALA A 20 -12.13 1.76 5.30
CA ALA A 20 -12.95 0.59 5.02
C ALA A 20 -12.16 -0.67 5.35
N GLU A 21 -12.88 -1.76 5.66
CA GLU A 21 -12.24 -3.06 5.75
C GLU A 21 -11.71 -3.49 4.37
N PRO A 22 -10.55 -4.16 4.31
CA PRO A 22 -9.95 -4.61 3.05
C PRO A 22 -10.86 -5.63 2.32
N SER A 23 -10.74 -5.69 1.00
CA SER A 23 -11.39 -6.71 0.15
C SER A 23 -10.36 -7.58 -0.56
N GLU A 24 -10.78 -8.71 -1.10
CA GLU A 24 -9.84 -9.71 -1.64
C GLU A 24 -9.04 -9.24 -2.87
N CYS A 25 -9.59 -8.37 -3.71
CA CYS A 25 -9.00 -8.09 -5.04
C CYS A 25 -9.02 -6.60 -5.40
N TYR A 26 -7.90 -6.10 -5.93
CA TYR A 26 -7.76 -4.75 -6.47
C TYR A 26 -6.92 -4.76 -7.75
N ALA A 27 -7.29 -3.94 -8.74
CA ALA A 27 -6.58 -3.75 -10.00
C ALA A 27 -6.54 -2.28 -10.47
N SER A 28 -5.46 -1.86 -11.13
CA SER A 28 -5.39 -0.58 -11.85
C SER A 28 -4.20 -0.49 -12.80
N THR A 29 -4.39 0.18 -13.94
CA THR A 29 -3.31 0.59 -14.86
C THR A 29 -2.99 2.08 -14.66
N PHE A 30 -1.73 2.41 -14.43
CA PHE A 30 -1.26 3.78 -14.31
C PHE A 30 0.21 3.93 -14.69
N LYS A 31 0.65 5.17 -14.91
CA LYS A 31 2.05 5.47 -15.24
C LYS A 31 2.91 5.39 -13.99
N LEU A 32 3.98 4.61 -14.08
CA LEU A 32 4.99 4.45 -13.04
C LEU A 32 6.36 4.91 -13.52
N ARG A 33 7.20 5.30 -12.57
CA ARG A 33 8.59 5.68 -12.83
C ARG A 33 9.48 4.45 -12.74
N ASP A 34 10.39 4.26 -13.68
CA ASP A 34 11.44 3.25 -13.68
C ASP A 34 12.81 3.89 -13.35
N TYR A 35 13.40 3.42 -12.28
CA TYR A 35 14.69 3.78 -11.69
C TYR A 35 15.85 2.87 -12.16
N SER A 36 15.64 1.86 -13.01
CA SER A 36 16.74 1.02 -13.51
C SER A 36 17.41 1.46 -14.78
N ALA A 37 16.70 2.20 -15.61
CA ALA A 37 17.30 2.72 -16.81
C ALA A 37 18.46 3.65 -16.40
N ALA A 38 19.53 3.67 -17.21
CA ALA A 38 20.68 4.54 -16.99
C ALA A 38 20.28 6.03 -16.86
N THR A 39 19.10 6.36 -17.37
CA THR A 39 18.34 7.59 -17.14
C THR A 39 16.94 7.24 -16.66
N GLU A 40 16.41 7.92 -15.65
CA GLU A 40 15.04 7.70 -15.18
C GLU A 40 14.03 7.78 -16.35
N THR A 41 13.16 6.78 -16.47
CA THR A 41 12.10 6.78 -17.50
C THR A 41 10.73 6.54 -16.89
N TRP A 42 9.69 6.79 -17.67
CA TRP A 42 8.30 6.53 -17.27
C TRP A 42 7.70 5.50 -18.22
N GLY A 43 6.93 4.57 -17.68
CA GLY A 43 6.19 3.57 -18.45
C GLY A 43 4.80 3.36 -17.88
N GLU A 44 3.91 2.80 -18.69
CA GLU A 44 2.64 2.28 -18.17
C GLU A 44 2.89 0.94 -17.50
N ALA A 45 2.32 0.80 -16.31
CA ALA A 45 2.31 -0.44 -15.57
C ALA A 45 0.90 -0.68 -15.04
N THR A 46 0.54 -1.94 -14.98
CA THR A 46 -0.67 -2.36 -14.30
C THR A 46 -0.27 -3.08 -13.03
N SER A 47 -0.96 -2.73 -11.95
CA SER A 47 -0.73 -3.25 -10.61
C SER A 47 -1.96 -4.01 -10.15
N PHE A 48 -1.76 -5.17 -9.56
CA PHE A 48 -2.78 -5.96 -8.90
C PHE A 48 -2.42 -6.20 -7.45
N MET A 49 -3.39 -6.04 -6.57
CA MET A 49 -3.23 -6.43 -5.17
C MET A 49 -4.29 -7.48 -4.84
N LYS A 50 -3.83 -8.62 -4.34
CA LYS A 50 -4.68 -9.67 -3.79
C LYS A 50 -4.47 -9.74 -2.29
N ILE A 51 -5.56 -9.78 -1.54
CA ILE A 51 -5.55 -10.04 -0.10
C ILE A 51 -5.97 -11.50 0.08
N THR A 52 -5.03 -12.31 0.55
CA THR A 52 -5.23 -13.76 0.71
C THR A 52 -5.76 -14.12 2.09
N LYS A 53 -5.56 -13.25 3.08
CA LYS A 53 -6.12 -13.41 4.42
C LYS A 53 -6.36 -12.06 5.09
N ILE A 54 -7.49 -11.93 5.80
CA ILE A 54 -7.85 -10.76 6.60
C ILE A 54 -8.04 -11.20 8.06
N ASP A 55 -7.25 -10.63 8.95
CA ASP A 55 -7.38 -10.73 10.40
C ASP A 55 -7.63 -9.33 10.99
N ASN A 56 -8.15 -9.24 12.23
CA ASN A 56 -8.49 -7.96 12.87
C ASN A 56 -7.31 -6.96 12.97
N THR A 57 -6.08 -7.46 13.00
CA THR A 57 -4.86 -6.66 13.19
C THR A 57 -3.87 -6.80 12.04
N LYS A 58 -4.16 -7.63 11.03
CA LYS A 58 -3.17 -8.04 10.04
C LYS A 58 -3.85 -8.48 8.74
N ILE A 59 -3.26 -8.15 7.60
CA ILE A 59 -3.61 -8.77 6.32
C ILE A 59 -2.42 -9.55 5.77
N GLN A 60 -2.69 -10.63 5.06
CA GLN A 60 -1.76 -11.25 4.14
C GLN A 60 -2.11 -10.81 2.73
N PHE A 61 -1.13 -10.32 1.98
CA PHE A 61 -1.32 -9.78 0.66
C PHE A 61 -0.27 -10.29 -0.31
N GLU A 62 -0.58 -10.18 -1.59
CA GLU A 62 0.35 -10.33 -2.69
C GLU A 62 0.12 -9.18 -3.68
N LEU A 63 1.14 -8.34 -3.90
CA LEU A 63 1.11 -7.22 -4.84
C LEU A 63 1.90 -7.60 -6.11
N LEU A 64 1.23 -7.63 -7.26
CA LEU A 64 1.82 -7.84 -8.57
C LEU A 64 1.91 -6.53 -9.34
N GLN A 65 2.97 -6.38 -10.13
CA GLN A 65 3.12 -5.27 -11.06
C GLN A 65 3.77 -5.73 -12.36
N TYR A 66 3.19 -5.30 -13.50
CA TYR A 66 3.69 -5.61 -14.84
C TYR A 66 3.60 -4.40 -15.77
N GLY A 67 4.51 -4.28 -16.73
CA GLY A 67 4.43 -3.31 -17.81
C GLY A 67 5.62 -3.46 -18.77
N GLY A 68 5.50 -2.95 -20.00
CA GLY A 68 6.47 -3.26 -21.08
C GLY A 68 7.93 -2.88 -20.77
N ASN A 69 8.14 -1.86 -19.94
CA ASN A 69 9.46 -1.42 -19.47
C ASN A 69 9.79 -1.90 -18.03
N PHE A 70 8.91 -2.69 -17.41
CA PHE A 70 9.04 -3.13 -16.02
C PHE A 70 9.16 -4.64 -15.97
N HIS A 71 10.14 -5.14 -15.21
CA HIS A 71 10.16 -6.56 -14.86
C HIS A 71 8.93 -6.90 -14.02
N THR A 72 8.33 -8.06 -14.28
CA THR A 72 7.25 -8.59 -13.44
C THR A 72 7.75 -8.70 -12.01
N CYS A 73 7.05 -8.05 -11.09
CA CYS A 73 7.34 -8.11 -9.67
C CYS A 73 6.16 -8.68 -8.92
N THR A 74 6.45 -9.59 -7.99
CA THR A 74 5.51 -10.10 -7.00
C THR A 74 6.04 -9.74 -5.63
N LEU A 75 5.20 -9.17 -4.78
CA LEU A 75 5.49 -8.89 -3.38
C LEU A 75 4.44 -9.55 -2.49
N PRO A 76 4.70 -10.76 -1.98
CA PRO A 76 3.90 -11.38 -0.96
C PRO A 76 4.37 -10.88 0.42
N GLY A 77 3.42 -10.70 1.33
CA GLY A 77 3.77 -10.23 2.65
C GLY A 77 2.58 -10.06 3.56
N PHE A 78 2.89 -9.51 4.72
CA PHE A 78 1.96 -9.22 5.77
C PHE A 78 1.94 -7.73 6.04
N ALA A 79 0.77 -7.12 6.20
CA ALA A 79 0.67 -5.73 6.65
C ALA A 79 -0.10 -5.67 7.97
N THR A 80 0.39 -4.87 8.91
CA THR A 80 -0.16 -4.76 10.27
C THR A 80 -1.01 -3.50 10.39
N LYS A 81 -2.21 -3.63 10.96
CA LYS A 81 -3.16 -2.53 11.19
C LYS A 81 -2.55 -1.51 12.17
N GLN A 82 -2.62 -0.25 11.80
CA GLN A 82 -2.19 0.89 12.60
C GLN A 82 -3.38 1.51 13.34
N PRO A 83 -3.14 2.34 14.38
CA PRO A 83 -4.21 3.02 15.10
C PRO A 83 -5.09 3.93 14.23
N ASP A 84 -4.54 4.46 13.14
CA ASP A 84 -5.28 5.28 12.17
C ASP A 84 -6.15 4.45 11.21
N GLY A 85 -6.13 3.11 11.31
CA GLY A 85 -6.88 2.19 10.44
C GLY A 85 -6.14 1.79 9.15
N SER A 86 -4.97 2.38 8.87
CA SER A 86 -4.14 1.97 7.75
C SER A 86 -3.37 0.68 8.04
N PHE A 87 -2.81 0.04 7.02
CA PHE A 87 -1.99 -1.16 7.17
C PHE A 87 -0.57 -0.90 6.68
N ILE A 88 0.43 -1.29 7.47
CA ILE A 88 1.85 -1.09 7.11
C ILE A 88 2.53 -2.43 6.89
N PHE A 89 3.14 -2.59 5.73
CA PHE A 89 4.18 -3.58 5.45
C PHE A 89 5.55 -2.93 5.65
N LYS A 90 6.50 -3.67 6.23
CA LYS A 90 7.91 -3.29 6.35
C LYS A 90 8.79 -4.36 5.74
N ASP A 91 9.93 -3.98 5.20
CA ASP A 91 10.92 -4.90 4.67
C ASP A 91 11.74 -5.58 5.78
N GLU A 92 11.05 -6.36 6.60
CA GLU A 92 11.61 -7.04 7.75
C GLU A 92 11.06 -8.46 7.81
N ALA A 93 11.87 -9.41 8.30
CA ALA A 93 11.52 -10.83 8.31
C ALA A 93 10.14 -11.16 8.94
N SER A 94 9.69 -10.37 9.90
CA SER A 94 8.37 -10.54 10.57
C SER A 94 7.18 -10.19 9.67
N TYR A 95 7.40 -9.45 8.59
CA TYR A 95 6.41 -9.02 7.61
C TYR A 95 6.45 -9.85 6.31
N TRP A 96 7.46 -10.69 6.11
CA TRP A 96 7.56 -11.57 4.95
C TRP A 96 6.65 -12.79 5.11
N SER A 97 6.00 -13.22 4.02
CA SER A 97 5.16 -14.43 4.01
C SER A 97 5.99 -15.72 4.04
N GLU A 98 7.24 -15.66 3.57
CA GLU A 98 8.15 -16.79 3.47
C GLU A 98 9.59 -16.40 3.87
N PRO A 99 10.38 -17.31 4.46
CA PRO A 99 11.78 -17.06 4.77
C PRO A 99 12.61 -16.80 3.50
N GLY A 100 13.51 -15.81 3.54
CA GLY A 100 14.45 -15.54 2.44
C GLY A 100 13.93 -14.59 1.35
N TRP A 101 12.73 -14.03 1.53
CA TRP A 101 12.25 -12.89 0.74
C TRP A 101 12.96 -11.60 1.18
N GLU A 102 14.28 -11.51 1.01
CA GLU A 102 14.99 -10.24 1.07
C GLU A 102 14.59 -9.43 -0.17
N LEU A 103 13.77 -8.41 0.02
CA LEU A 103 13.48 -7.47 -1.05
C LEU A 103 14.75 -6.63 -1.21
N TYR A 104 15.32 -6.58 -2.42
CA TYR A 104 16.44 -5.69 -2.75
C TYR A 104 16.01 -4.21 -2.76
N GLY A 105 15.16 -3.79 -1.82
CA GLY A 105 14.85 -2.38 -1.59
C GLY A 105 16.11 -1.70 -1.07
N ALA A 106 16.62 -0.72 -1.80
CA ALA A 106 17.68 0.16 -1.30
C ALA A 106 17.00 1.33 -0.56
N PRO A 107 16.91 1.30 0.78
CA PRO A 107 16.43 2.46 1.51
C PRO A 107 17.41 3.61 1.30
N SER A 108 16.95 4.77 0.82
CA SER A 108 17.89 5.87 0.54
C SER A 108 18.41 6.56 1.80
N ASP A 109 17.93 6.16 2.98
CA ASP A 109 18.25 6.69 4.31
C ASP A 109 18.74 5.64 5.33
N GLY A 110 18.92 4.37 4.91
CA GLY A 110 19.40 3.29 5.80
C GLY A 110 18.37 2.71 6.78
N GLY A 111 17.09 3.13 6.71
CA GLY A 111 15.98 2.51 7.44
C GLY A 111 15.36 1.31 6.70
N ALA A 112 14.49 0.54 7.35
CA ALA A 112 13.71 -0.48 6.62
C ALA A 112 12.69 0.19 5.70
N CYS A 113 12.57 -0.31 4.47
CA CYS A 113 11.58 0.19 3.54
C CYS A 113 10.15 -0.19 3.98
N GLY A 114 9.16 0.67 3.72
CA GLY A 114 7.78 0.38 4.10
C GLY A 114 6.74 0.78 3.06
N ILE A 115 5.58 0.14 3.13
CA ILE A 115 4.40 0.45 2.30
C ILE A 115 3.20 0.65 3.23
N ASN A 116 2.48 1.74 3.03
CA ASN A 116 1.22 2.02 3.69
C ASN A 116 0.05 1.75 2.72
N PHE A 117 -0.87 0.89 3.14
CA PHE A 117 -2.13 0.60 2.48
C PHE A 117 -3.28 1.30 3.22
N LYS A 118 -3.98 2.17 2.50
CA LYS A 118 -5.16 2.88 3.01
C LYS A 118 -6.39 2.46 2.21
N PHE A 119 -7.22 1.64 2.83
CA PHE A 119 -8.43 1.12 2.20
C PHE A 119 -9.59 2.10 2.34
N THR A 120 -10.33 2.24 1.25
CA THR A 120 -11.65 2.84 1.16
C THR A 120 -12.60 1.81 0.56
N GLU A 121 -13.90 2.11 0.52
CA GLU A 121 -14.90 1.17 -0.04
C GLU A 121 -14.59 0.73 -1.48
N GLN A 122 -13.93 1.62 -2.25
CA GLN A 122 -13.77 1.47 -3.70
C GLN A 122 -12.32 1.26 -4.13
N ASN A 123 -11.34 1.47 -3.25
CA ASN A 123 -9.94 1.42 -3.62
C ASN A 123 -9.01 1.19 -2.43
N VAL A 124 -7.76 0.85 -2.74
CA VAL A 124 -6.64 0.94 -1.82
C VAL A 124 -5.69 2.01 -2.35
N THR A 125 -5.33 2.96 -1.50
CA THR A 125 -4.20 3.87 -1.77
C THR A 125 -2.94 3.24 -1.22
N ILE A 126 -1.93 3.12 -2.06
CA ILE A 126 -0.60 2.61 -1.73
C ILE A 126 0.34 3.79 -1.67
N ASN A 127 1.08 3.92 -0.57
CA ASN A 127 2.12 4.94 -0.42
C ASN A 127 3.38 4.30 0.12
N ALA A 128 4.55 4.69 -0.41
CA ALA A 128 5.81 4.37 0.23
C ALA A 128 5.90 5.08 1.61
N VAL A 129 6.43 4.38 2.60
CA VAL A 129 6.84 4.92 3.90
C VAL A 129 8.36 5.05 3.87
N ASN A 130 8.88 6.21 4.25
CA ASN A 130 10.29 6.58 4.10
C ASN A 130 10.75 6.60 2.63
N SER A 131 12.03 6.88 2.39
CA SER A 131 12.56 7.16 1.05
C SER A 131 12.86 5.89 0.23
N CYS A 132 11.82 5.07 0.05
CA CYS A 132 11.87 3.83 -0.71
C CYS A 132 11.83 4.06 -2.21
N LYS A 133 12.87 3.60 -2.90
CA LYS A 133 12.96 3.69 -4.37
C LYS A 133 12.43 2.44 -5.09
N GLY A 134 12.08 1.38 -4.36
CA GLY A 134 11.53 0.15 -4.94
C GLY A 134 11.41 -0.99 -3.92
N PHE A 135 10.67 -2.04 -4.29
CA PHE A 135 10.49 -3.30 -3.59
C PHE A 135 10.60 -4.46 -4.59
N CYS A 136 11.09 -5.62 -4.15
CA CYS A 136 11.24 -6.84 -4.97
C CYS A 136 12.25 -6.74 -6.12
N GLY A 137 13.32 -5.95 -5.93
CA GLY A 137 14.24 -5.64 -7.03
C GLY A 137 13.55 -4.96 -8.22
N ALA A 138 12.27 -4.59 -8.06
CA ALA A 138 11.50 -3.89 -9.03
C ALA A 138 12.01 -2.48 -9.02
N ARG A 139 12.57 -2.17 -10.16
CA ARG A 139 13.18 -0.91 -10.47
C ARG A 139 12.13 0.17 -10.65
N ALA A 140 10.90 -0.02 -10.18
CA ALA A 140 9.77 0.86 -10.36
C ALA A 140 9.39 1.56 -9.06
N ALA A 141 8.84 2.77 -9.17
CA ALA A 141 8.18 3.44 -8.06
C ALA A 141 6.97 2.64 -7.58
N PHE A 142 6.76 2.65 -6.26
CA PHE A 142 5.56 2.11 -5.61
C PHE A 142 4.69 3.27 -5.17
N GLY A 143 3.41 3.16 -5.45
CA GLY A 143 2.41 4.12 -5.00
C GLY A 143 1.29 4.28 -6.00
N GLY A 144 0.20 4.90 -5.58
CA GLY A 144 -0.97 5.12 -6.42
C GLY A 144 -2.24 4.55 -5.81
N VAL A 145 -3.31 4.53 -6.59
CA VAL A 145 -4.63 4.09 -6.16
C VAL A 145 -5.04 2.90 -6.99
N ILE A 146 -5.21 1.74 -6.36
CA ILE A 146 -5.70 0.53 -7.01
C ILE A 146 -7.20 0.41 -6.74
N LYS A 147 -8.01 0.28 -7.78
CA LYS A 147 -9.46 0.17 -7.65
C LYS A 147 -9.84 -1.23 -7.21
N LYS A 148 -10.91 -1.35 -6.43
CA LYS A 148 -11.51 -2.64 -6.10
C LYS A 148 -11.94 -3.33 -7.40
N ALA A 149 -11.48 -4.56 -7.60
CA ALA A 149 -11.87 -5.37 -8.75
C ALA A 149 -13.12 -6.19 -8.43
N GLN A 150 -13.90 -6.53 -9.46
CA GLN A 150 -15.08 -7.39 -9.28
C GLN A 150 -14.70 -8.85 -8.96
N SER A 151 -13.52 -9.29 -9.40
CA SER A 151 -12.97 -10.62 -9.11
C SER A 151 -11.45 -10.61 -9.21
N CYS A 152 -10.79 -11.66 -8.72
CA CYS A 152 -9.34 -11.83 -8.78
C CYS A 152 -8.83 -12.43 -10.10
N SER A 153 -9.68 -12.59 -11.14
CA SER A 153 -9.26 -13.17 -12.43
C SER A 153 -8.17 -12.35 -13.14
N GLU A 154 -8.10 -11.05 -12.87
CA GLU A 154 -7.07 -10.16 -13.41
C GLU A 154 -5.69 -10.44 -12.81
N TYR A 155 -5.61 -11.09 -11.65
CA TYR A 155 -4.36 -11.36 -10.94
C TYR A 155 -3.44 -12.36 -11.64
N SER A 156 -3.98 -13.21 -12.52
CA SER A 156 -3.26 -14.32 -13.17
C SER A 156 -2.84 -14.06 -14.63
N LEU A 157 -2.88 -12.79 -15.06
CA LEU A 157 -2.57 -12.39 -16.45
C LEU A 157 -1.10 -12.58 -16.83
#